data_AF-A0A931SKN8-F1
#
_entry.id   AF-A0A931SKN8-F1
#
_cell.length_a   1.000
_cell.length_b   1.000
_cell.length_c   1.000
_cell.angle_alpha   90.00
_cell.angle_beta   90.00
_cell.angle_gamma   90.00
#
_symmetry.space_group_name_H-M   'P 1'
#
loop_
_entity.id
_entity.type
_entity.pdbx_description
1 polymer ?
#
loop_
_entity_poly.entity_id
_entity_poly.type
_entity_poly.pdbx_seq_one_letter_code
_entity_poly.pdbx_strand_id
1 'polypeptide(L)' 'MAHLLEGKEITIRANPEVAKVLKSGEFVSINDLEDWTKKDIVVKSDPLLHEEHFDIF' A
#
# COMPACT_ATOMS: atom_id res chain seq x y z
N MET A 1 -8.94 16.63 -11.69
CA MET A 1 -9.50 15.35 -12.20
C MET A 1 -9.06 14.26 -11.23
N ALA A 2 -9.86 13.97 -10.20
CA ALA A 2 -9.56 12.98 -9.18
C ALA A 2 -10.58 11.84 -9.33
N HIS A 3 -10.31 10.94 -10.26
CA HIS A 3 -11.07 9.72 -10.48
C HIS A 3 -10.22 8.57 -9.92
N LEU A 4 -10.13 8.48 -8.58
CA LEU A 4 -9.33 7.46 -7.90
C LEU A 4 -10.13 6.69 -6.85
N LEU A 5 -11.46 6.66 -6.96
CA LEU A 5 -12.31 5.88 -6.05
C LEU A 5 -13.37 5.06 -6.78
N GLU A 6 -13.06 4.59 -8.00
CA GLU A 6 -13.93 3.67 -8.75
C GLU A 6 -13.39 2.24 -8.84
N GLY A 7 -12.15 1.98 -8.41
CA GLY A 7 -11.56 0.65 -8.41
C GLY A 7 -11.60 -0.01 -7.03
N LYS A 8 -11.90 -1.31 -6.97
CA LYS A 8 -11.79 -2.16 -5.78
C LYS A 8 -10.34 -2.37 -5.31
N GLU A 9 -9.44 -1.42 -5.56
CA GLU A 9 -7.99 -1.57 -5.36
C GLU A 9 -7.45 -0.33 -4.65
N ILE A 10 -6.68 -0.52 -3.58
CA ILE A 10 -5.99 0.51 -2.81
C ILE A 10 -4.51 0.40 -3.15
N THR A 11 -3.91 1.48 -3.65
CA THR A 11 -2.46 1.49 -3.90
C THR A 11 -1.74 2.21 -2.78
N ILE A 12 -0.84 1.50 -2.10
CA ILE A 12 0.04 2.07 -1.08
C ILE A 12 1.42 2.25 -1.70
N ARG A 13 1.85 3.50 -1.85
CA ARG A 13 3.21 3.84 -2.24
C ARG A 13 4.04 4.17 -1.01
N ALA A 14 5.11 3.42 -0.82
CA ALA A 14 6.02 3.59 0.30
C ALA A 14 7.47 3.36 -0.12
N ASN A 15 8.41 3.77 0.72
CA ASN A 15 9.83 3.46 0.54
C ASN A 15 10.05 1.93 0.47
N PRO A 16 11.03 1.43 -0.31
CA PRO A 16 11.38 0.00 -0.38
C PRO A 16 11.55 -0.71 0.97
N GLU A 17 12.08 -0.05 2.01
CA GLU A 17 12.18 -0.66 3.34
C GLU A 17 10.80 -0.88 3.96
N VAL A 18 9.92 0.13 3.91
CA VAL A 18 8.54 0.04 4.41
C VAL A 18 7.73 -0.98 3.60
N ALA A 19 7.86 -0.96 2.27
CA ALA A 19 7.20 -1.92 1.39
C ALA A 19 7.64 -3.37 1.67
N LYS A 20 8.91 -3.57 2.04
CA LYS A 20 9.43 -4.88 2.44
C LYS A 20 8.82 -5.33 3.76
N VAL A 21 8.73 -4.47 4.77
CA VAL A 21 8.08 -4.79 6.05
C VAL A 21 6.60 -5.12 5.87
N LEU A 22 5.88 -4.34 5.05
CA LEU A 22 4.48 -4.59 4.70
C LEU A 22 4.30 -5.93 4.00
N LYS A 23 5.18 -6.30 3.05
CA LYS A 23 5.14 -7.59 2.36
C LYS A 23 5.60 -8.76 3.23
N SER A 24 6.49 -8.51 4.19
CA SER A 24 6.93 -9.51 5.16
C SER A 24 5.84 -9.88 6.17
N GLY A 25 4.78 -9.06 6.28
CA GLY A 25 3.67 -9.31 7.20
C GLY A 25 4.05 -9.14 8.67
N GLU A 26 5.20 -8.52 8.98
CA GLU A 26 5.65 -8.33 10.37
C GLU A 26 4.77 -7.37 11.17
N PHE A 27 4.16 -6.39 10.51
CA PHE A 27 3.29 -5.39 11.14
C PHE A 27 1.82 -5.53 10.74
N VAL A 28 1.56 -5.80 9.47
CA VAL A 28 0.22 -5.99 8.95
C VAL A 28 0.28 -6.88 7.72
N SER A 29 -0.56 -7.91 7.68
CA SER A 29 -0.66 -8.77 6.51
C SER A 29 -1.51 -8.06 5.47
N ILE A 30 -0.97 -7.87 4.26
CA ILE A 30 -1.73 -7.32 3.13
C ILE A 30 -3.02 -8.12 2.91
N ASN A 31 -2.93 -9.45 3.06
CA ASN A 31 -4.05 -10.35 2.87
C ASN A 31 -5.20 -10.15 3.89
N ASP A 32 -4.87 -9.78 5.13
CA ASP A 32 -5.88 -9.46 6.16
C ASP A 32 -6.53 -8.11 5.89
N LEU A 33 -5.74 -7.13 5.43
CA LEU A 33 -6.25 -5.82 5.04
C LEU A 33 -7.15 -5.91 3.81
N GLU A 34 -6.82 -6.76 2.84
CA GLU A 34 -7.65 -7.04 1.66
C GLU A 34 -8.97 -7.70 2.07
N ASP A 35 -8.96 -8.62 3.03
CA ASP A 35 -10.18 -9.26 3.55
C ASP A 35 -11.07 -8.26 4.30
N TRP A 36 -10.47 -7.39 5.13
CA TRP A 36 -11.18 -6.36 5.89
C TRP A 36 -11.78 -5.28 4.99
N THR A 37 -11.00 -4.79 4.03
CA THR A 37 -11.44 -3.70 3.13
C THR A 37 -12.26 -4.22 1.96
N LYS A 38 -12.20 -5.53 1.68
CA LYS A 38 -12.71 -6.19 0.47
C LYS A 38 -12.22 -5.52 -0.82
N LYS A 39 -11.00 -5.00 -0.77
CA LYS A 39 -10.31 -4.31 -1.85
C LYS A 39 -8.92 -4.90 -1.99
N ASP A 40 -8.45 -5.07 -3.22
CA ASP A 40 -7.07 -5.47 -3.52
C ASP A 40 -6.12 -4.39 -3.00
N ILE A 41 -5.03 -4.79 -2.33
CA ILE A 41 -4.06 -3.84 -1.80
C ILE A 41 -2.74 -4.02 -2.51
N VAL A 42 -2.36 -3.00 -3.29
CA VAL A 42 -1.15 -3.02 -4.09
C VAL A 42 -0.08 -2.16 -3.44
N VAL A 43 0.95 -2.80 -2.90
CA VAL A 43 2.11 -2.10 -2.34
C VAL A 43 3.17 -1.86 -3.42
N LYS A 44 3.44 -0.59 -3.71
CA LYS A 44 4.50 -0.15 -4.63
C LYS A 44 5.65 0.46 -3.83
N SER A 45 6.84 -0.10 -4.02
CA SER A 45 8.09 0.46 -3.50
C SER A 45 8.57 1.56 -4.44
N ASP A 46 8.70 2.77 -3.93
CA ASP A 46 9.26 3.90 -4.67
C ASP A 46 10.56 4.37 -3.97
N PRO A 47 11.74 4.16 -4.57
CA PRO A 47 13.01 4.51 -3.95
C PRO A 47 13.28 6.03 -3.94
N LEU A 48 12.47 6.81 -4.65
CA LEU A 48 12.53 8.28 -4.62
C LEU A 48 11.65 8.88 -3.51
N LEU A 49 10.87 8.04 -2.82
CA LEU A 49 10.05 8.44 -1.69
C LEU A 49 10.86 8.34 -0.39
N HIS A 50 10.93 9.44 0.35
CA HIS A 50 11.52 9.44 1.68
C HIS A 50 10.74 8.50 2.61
N GLU A 51 11.47 7.80 3.47
CA GLU A 51 10.99 6.83 4.47
C GLU A 51 9.83 7.33 5.35
N GLU A 52 9.73 8.64 5.60
CA GLU A 52 8.66 9.26 6.40
C GLU A 52 7.41 9.67 5.58
N HIS A 53 7.44 9.57 4.25
CA HIS A 53 6.30 9.87 3.39
C HIS A 53 5.65 8.57 2.88
N PHE A 54 4.32 8.51 2.99
CA PHE A 54 3.50 7.46 2.40
C PHE A 54 2.30 8.10 1.71
N ASP A 55 2.07 7.70 0.45
CA ASP A 55 0.90 8.12 -0.30
C ASP A 55 -0.06 6.94 -0.44
N ILE A 56 -1.32 7.19 -0.10
CA ILE A 56 -2.41 6.22 -0.21
C ILE A 56 -3.39 6.77 -1.24
N PHE A 57 -3.63 6.01 -2.31
CA PHE A 57 -4.53 6.34 -3.41
C PHE A 57 -5.69 5.35 -3.48
#